data_AF-A0A1Q5Q0K2-F1
#
_entry.id   AF-A0A1Q5Q0K2-F1
#
_cell.length_a   1.000
_cell.length_b   1.000
_cell.length_c   1.000
_cell.angle_alpha   90.00
_cell.angle_beta   90.00
_cell.angle_gamma   90.00
#
_symmetry.space_group_name_H-M   'P 1'
#
loop_
_entity.id
_entity.type
_entity.pdbx_description
1 polymer ?
#
loop_
_entity_poly.entity_id
_entity_poly.type
_entity_poly.pdbx_seq_one_letter_code
_entity_poly.pdbx_strand_id
1 'polypeptide(L)'
;MAKLSTYITFPGNAKEAFTHYAEVFGGDLNLMTYGDMPAMEGIPFTPDPQAIAHAQLNLPGGTITGGDAMPEETCVVKDTVYSLMYELDDVEQAKGFIDALLAAAPDVRRITRRRASRC
;
A
#
# COMPACT_ATOMS: atom_id res chain seq x y z
N MET A 1 12.98 -19.01 -8.83
CA MET A 1 11.76 -18.60 -9.55
C MET A 1 11.67 -17.08 -9.46
N ALA A 2 11.36 -16.37 -10.54
CA ALA A 2 11.22 -14.91 -10.50
C ALA A 2 9.91 -14.53 -9.79
N LYS A 3 9.92 -13.43 -9.01
CA LYS A 3 8.75 -12.89 -8.30
C LYS A 3 8.54 -11.44 -8.72
N LEU A 4 7.32 -11.09 -9.13
CA LEU A 4 6.92 -9.72 -9.44
C LEU A 4 6.15 -9.17 -8.24
N SER A 5 6.47 -7.95 -7.82
CA SER A 5 5.76 -7.25 -6.75
C SER A 5 5.47 -5.83 -7.20
N THR A 6 4.43 -5.23 -6.63
CA THR A 6 4.16 -3.80 -6.81
C THR A 6 4.97 -3.01 -5.81
N TYR A 7 5.41 -1.80 -6.18
CA TYR A 7 6.10 -0.89 -5.28
C TYR A 7 5.38 0.45 -5.25
N ILE A 8 4.93 0.88 -4.07
CA ILE A 8 4.18 2.12 -3.88
C ILE A 8 4.99 3.09 -3.03
N THR A 9 5.21 4.30 -3.55
CA THR A 9 5.85 5.40 -2.81
C THR A 9 4.78 6.23 -2.10
N PHE A 10 4.85 6.36 -0.78
CA PHE A 10 3.86 7.03 0.08
C PHE A 10 4.31 8.42 0.52
N PRO A 11 3.39 9.36 0.82
CA PRO A 11 3.71 10.73 1.24
C PRO A 11 4.20 10.87 2.70
N GLY A 12 4.72 9.81 3.32
CA GLY A 12 5.12 9.82 4.74
C GLY A 12 4.19 9.04 5.68
N ASN A 13 3.27 8.25 5.14
CA ASN A 13 2.31 7.43 5.89
C ASN A 13 2.36 5.95 5.52
N ALA A 14 3.48 5.46 4.99
CA ALA A 14 3.63 4.06 4.60
C ALA A 14 3.39 3.12 5.80
N LYS A 15 3.85 3.49 7.00
CA LYS A 15 3.68 2.67 8.20
C LYS A 15 2.19 2.42 8.48
N GLU A 16 1.40 3.48 8.56
CA GLU A 16 -0.04 3.41 8.80
C GLU A 16 -0.75 2.64 7.68
N ALA A 17 -0.40 2.91 6.43
CA ALA A 17 -0.98 2.23 5.27
C ALA A 17 -0.74 0.72 5.30
N PHE A 18 0.52 0.29 5.49
CA PHE A 18 0.88 -1.12 5.50
C PHE A 18 0.37 -1.86 6.73
N THR A 19 0.35 -1.23 7.91
CA THR A 19 -0.30 -1.81 9.10
C THR A 19 -1.78 -2.04 8.84
N HIS A 20 -2.48 -1.06 8.26
CA HIS A 20 -3.88 -1.23 7.91
C HIS A 20 -4.10 -2.33 6.85
N TYR A 21 -3.26 -2.41 5.81
CA TYR A 21 -3.33 -3.49 4.83
C TYR A 21 -3.13 -4.87 5.47
N ALA A 22 -2.22 -5.00 6.42
CA ALA A 22 -2.03 -6.25 7.16
C ALA A 22 -3.22 -6.58 8.08
N GLU A 23 -3.87 -5.59 8.68
CA GLU A 23 -5.11 -5.79 9.45
C GLU A 23 -6.27 -6.27 8.56
N VAL A 24 -6.40 -5.70 7.35
CA VAL A 24 -7.48 -6.05 6.41
C VAL A 24 -7.24 -7.40 5.76
N PHE A 25 -6.06 -7.61 5.17
CA PHE A 25 -5.77 -8.78 4.34
C PHE A 25 -5.07 -9.91 5.09
N GLY A 26 -4.57 -9.66 6.31
CA GLY A 26 -3.65 -10.54 7.01
C GLY A 26 -2.27 -10.56 6.35
N GLY A 27 -1.62 -11.74 6.39
CA GLY A 27 -0.31 -11.94 5.78
C GLY A 27 0.86 -11.68 6.71
N ASP A 28 2.05 -11.62 6.11
CA ASP A 28 3.31 -11.38 6.82
C ASP A 28 3.86 -10.01 6.44
N LEU A 29 3.85 -9.09 7.41
CA LEU A 29 4.29 -7.71 7.24
C LEU A 29 5.71 -7.52 7.80
N ASN A 30 6.59 -7.03 6.95
CA ASN A 30 7.92 -6.55 7.34
C ASN A 30 8.03 -5.05 7.06
N LEU A 31 8.54 -4.30 8.04
CA LEU A 31 8.79 -2.86 7.94
C LEU A 31 10.25 -2.59 8.29
N MET A 32 10.91 -1.78 7.48
CA MET A 32 12.26 -1.28 7.68
C MET A 32 12.24 0.24 7.63
N THR A 33 12.71 0.87 8.69
CA THR A 33 12.84 2.32 8.75
C THR A 33 14.15 2.79 8.14
N TYR A 34 14.26 4.08 7.80
CA TYR A 34 15.55 4.65 7.40
C TYR A 34 16.58 4.64 8.54
N GLY A 35 16.15 4.62 9.80
CA GLY A 35 17.04 4.47 10.96
C GLY A 35 17.65 3.07 11.11
N ASP A 36 17.02 2.05 10.53
CA ASP A 36 17.54 0.68 10.50
C ASP A 36 18.59 0.47 9.40
N MET A 37 18.66 1.38 8.42
CA MET A 37 19.61 1.30 7.33
C MET A 37 20.99 1.83 7.75
N PRO A 38 22.08 1.27 7.19
CA PRO A 38 23.40 1.88 7.34
C PRO A 38 23.38 3.31 6.82
N ALA A 39 24.27 4.15 7.34
CA ALA A 39 24.39 5.54 6.91
C ALA A 39 24.51 5.60 5.38
N MET A 40 23.54 6.24 4.74
CA MET A 40 23.54 6.42 3.30
C MET A 40 24.52 7.55 2.97
N GLU A 41 25.73 7.18 2.58
CA GLU A 41 26.72 8.14 2.11
C GLU A 41 26.30 8.71 0.74
N GLY A 42 26.38 10.03 0.57
CA GLY A 42 26.16 10.69 -0.72
C GLY A 42 24.72 11.10 -1.05
N ILE A 43 23.75 10.94 -0.15
CA ILE A 43 22.42 11.54 -0.31
C ILE A 43 22.42 13.03 0.10
N PRO A 44 21.77 13.92 -0.66
CA PRO A 44 21.79 15.37 -0.43
C PRO A 44 20.88 15.83 0.73
N PHE A 45 20.17 14.91 1.38
CA PHE A 45 19.25 15.17 2.49
C PHE A 45 19.41 14.11 3.59
N THR A 46 18.91 14.44 4.78
CA THR A 46 18.81 13.50 5.90
C THR A 46 17.37 12.98 5.99
N PRO A 47 17.11 11.69 5.74
CA PRO A 47 15.77 11.14 5.89
C PRO A 47 15.34 11.14 7.36
N ASP A 48 14.03 11.22 7.60
CA ASP A 48 13.48 10.97 8.93
C ASP A 48 13.78 9.51 9.32
N PRO A 49 14.50 9.25 10.44
CA PRO A 49 14.84 7.90 10.85
C PRO A 49 13.61 7.02 11.16
N GLN A 50 12.43 7.60 11.40
CA GLN A 50 11.18 6.86 11.63
C GLN A 50 10.39 6.60 10.33
N ALA A 51 10.70 7.30 9.24
CA ALA A 51 10.05 7.05 7.95
C ALA A 51 10.43 5.67 7.43
N ILE A 52 9.49 5.04 6.71
CA ILE A 52 9.67 3.69 6.18
C ILE A 52 10.54 3.75 4.94
N ALA A 53 11.72 3.14 5.00
CA ALA A 53 12.57 2.96 3.83
C ALA A 53 12.04 1.84 2.92
N HIS A 54 11.58 0.76 3.53
CA HIS A 54 11.00 -0.37 2.82
C HIS A 54 9.95 -1.09 3.66
N ALA A 55 8.78 -1.30 3.09
CA ALA A 55 7.73 -2.16 3.60
C ALA A 55 7.48 -3.29 2.60
N GLN A 56 7.23 -4.48 3.13
CA GLN A 56 6.85 -5.65 2.36
C GLN A 56 5.74 -6.40 3.07
N LEU A 57 4.60 -6.53 2.40
CA LEU A 57 3.48 -7.35 2.84
C LEU A 57 3.34 -8.56 1.92
N ASN A 58 3.63 -9.75 2.45
CA ASN A 58 3.47 -11.01 1.74
C ASN A 58 2.05 -11.56 1.98
N LEU A 59 1.29 -11.69 0.89
CA LEU A 59 -0.05 -12.27 0.87
C LEU A 59 -0.03 -13.59 0.09
N PRO A 60 -1.01 -14.49 0.29
CA PRO A 60 -1.09 -15.72 -0.50
C PRO A 60 -1.16 -15.47 -2.02
N GLY A 61 -1.82 -14.38 -2.44
CA GLY A 61 -1.99 -14.03 -3.85
C GLY A 61 -0.91 -13.13 -4.45
N GLY A 62 0.10 -12.71 -3.69
CA GLY A 62 1.12 -11.79 -4.19
C GLY A 62 1.84 -11.00 -3.11
N THR A 63 2.52 -9.94 -3.52
CA THR A 63 3.27 -9.09 -2.57
C THR A 63 3.11 -7.63 -2.94
N ILE A 64 2.80 -6.85 -1.91
CA ILE A 64 2.75 -5.40 -1.98
C ILE A 64 4.01 -4.91 -1.28
N THR A 65 4.80 -4.08 -1.95
CA THR A 65 5.94 -3.39 -1.35
C THR A 65 5.80 -1.88 -1.49
N GLY A 66 6.58 -1.14 -0.71
CA GLY A 66 6.53 0.30 -0.75
C GLY A 66 7.47 0.96 0.24
N GLY A 67 7.42 2.28 0.31
CA GLY A 67 8.20 3.09 1.25
C GLY A 67 7.74 4.53 1.23
N ASP A 68 8.19 5.32 2.18
CA ASP A 68 7.93 6.75 2.23
C ASP A 68 8.85 7.50 1.26
N ALA A 69 8.28 8.52 0.63
CA ALA A 69 8.96 9.37 -0.31
C ALA A 69 10.09 10.15 0.37
N MET A 70 11.23 10.24 -0.31
CA MET A 70 12.28 11.19 0.06
C MET A 70 11.89 12.62 -0.36
N PRO A 71 12.43 13.69 0.26
CA PRO A 71 12.00 15.07 0.02
C PRO A 71 12.02 15.56 -1.45
N GLU A 72 12.84 14.94 -2.30
CA GLU A 72 12.96 15.28 -3.74
C GLU A 72 12.21 14.31 -4.66
N GLU A 73 11.57 13.28 -4.14
CA GLU A 73 10.81 12.33 -4.94
C GLU A 73 9.46 12.92 -5.40
N THR A 74 9.17 12.75 -6.68
CA THR A 74 7.96 13.30 -7.32
C THR A 74 6.94 12.23 -7.70
N CYS A 75 7.30 10.95 -7.59
CA CYS A 75 6.46 9.79 -7.93
C CYS A 75 5.59 9.29 -6.77
N VAL A 76 5.34 10.14 -5.78
CA VAL A 76 4.48 9.83 -4.63
C VAL A 76 3.07 9.49 -5.10
N VAL A 77 2.48 8.46 -4.50
CA VAL A 77 1.11 8.04 -4.77
C VAL A 77 0.14 9.19 -4.45
N LYS A 78 -0.70 9.52 -5.43
CA LYS A 78 -1.76 10.52 -5.33
C LYS A 78 -2.95 10.10 -6.17
N ASP A 79 -4.15 10.45 -5.72
CA ASP A 79 -5.41 10.19 -6.43
C ASP A 79 -5.53 8.74 -6.94
N THR A 80 -5.79 8.55 -8.24
CA THR A 80 -6.06 7.25 -8.87
C THR A 80 -4.90 6.72 -9.71
N VAL A 81 -3.67 7.12 -9.41
CA VAL A 81 -2.49 6.81 -10.27
C VAL A 81 -2.18 5.31 -10.31
N TYR A 82 -2.61 4.54 -9.30
CA TYR A 82 -2.41 3.10 -9.24
C TYR A 82 -3.68 2.36 -8.82
N SER A 83 -3.83 1.13 -9.31
CA SER A 83 -4.89 0.21 -8.90
C SER A 83 -4.30 -1.19 -8.72
N LEU A 84 -4.63 -1.83 -7.61
CA LEU A 84 -4.30 -3.22 -7.35
C LEU A 84 -5.55 -4.05 -7.49
N MET A 85 -5.44 -5.17 -8.21
CA MET A 85 -6.53 -6.12 -8.35
C MET A 85 -6.20 -7.36 -7.52
N TYR A 86 -7.07 -7.67 -6.57
CA TYR A 86 -6.98 -8.89 -5.78
C TYR A 86 -8.23 -9.73 -6.03
N GLU A 87 -8.03 -10.87 -6.71
CA GLU A 87 -9.10 -11.78 -7.10
C GLU A 87 -9.27 -12.88 -6.05
N LEU A 88 -10.53 -13.17 -5.71
CA LEU A 88 -10.93 -14.18 -4.73
C LEU A 88 -12.03 -15.05 -5.31
N ASP A 89 -12.02 -16.33 -4.94
CA ASP A 89 -13.04 -17.29 -5.36
C ASP A 89 -14.34 -17.19 -4.54
N ASP A 90 -14.30 -16.52 -3.37
CA ASP A 90 -15.44 -16.35 -2.47
C ASP A 90 -15.92 -14.88 -2.44
N VAL A 91 -17.21 -14.69 -2.76
CA VAL A 91 -17.84 -13.37 -2.85
C VAL A 91 -18.03 -12.73 -1.48
N GLU A 92 -18.33 -13.50 -0.44
CA GLU A 92 -18.55 -12.96 0.90
C GLU A 92 -17.22 -12.49 1.52
N GLN A 93 -16.14 -13.25 1.28
CA GLN A 93 -14.79 -12.83 1.64
C GLN A 93 -14.38 -11.54 0.93
N ALA A 94 -14.63 -11.44 -0.37
CA ALA A 94 -14.35 -10.22 -1.13
C ALA A 94 -15.15 -9.01 -0.60
N LYS A 95 -16.42 -9.20 -0.24
CA LYS A 95 -17.22 -8.15 0.41
C LYS A 95 -16.64 -7.76 1.78
N GLY A 96 -16.21 -8.72 2.58
CA GLY A 96 -15.58 -8.47 3.87
C GLY A 96 -14.35 -7.58 3.77
N PHE A 97 -13.45 -7.85 2.81
CA PHE A 97 -12.30 -6.98 2.56
C PHE A 97 -12.70 -5.58 2.10
N ILE A 98 -13.68 -5.45 1.21
CA ILE A 98 -14.17 -4.13 0.78
C ILE A 98 -14.72 -3.35 1.98
N ASP A 99 -15.51 -3.98 2.85
CA ASP A 99 -16.11 -3.31 4.00
C ASP A 99 -15.04 -2.88 5.02
N ALA A 100 -14.01 -3.71 5.24
CA ALA A 100 -12.87 -3.39 6.10
C ALA A 100 -12.04 -2.21 5.57
N LEU A 101 -11.77 -2.15 4.26
CA LEU A 101 -11.08 -1.01 3.63
C LEU A 101 -11.88 0.29 3.74
N LEU A 102 -13.20 0.22 3.56
CA LEU A 102 -14.07 1.40 3.64
C LEU A 102 -14.20 1.94 5.07
N ALA A 103 -14.12 1.08 6.08
CA ALA A 103 -14.20 1.51 7.48
C ALA A 103 -13.08 2.49 7.89
N ALA A 104 -11.90 2.37 7.27
CA ALA A 104 -10.75 3.24 7.53
C ALA A 104 -10.69 4.48 6.63
N ALA A 105 -11.56 4.58 5.62
CA ALA A 105 -11.47 5.60 4.58
C ALA A 105 -12.83 6.29 4.35
N PRO A 106 -13.17 7.33 5.15
CA PRO A 106 -14.50 7.94 5.14
C PRO A 106 -14.90 8.57 3.80
N ASP A 107 -13.92 8.94 2.97
CA ASP A 107 -14.13 9.55 1.65
C ASP A 107 -14.08 8.54 0.48
N VAL A 108 -13.86 7.25 0.75
CA VAL A 108 -13.81 6.23 -0.31
C VAL A 108 -15.23 5.75 -0.63
N ARG A 109 -15.61 5.87 -1.90
CA ARG A 109 -16.94 5.47 -2.38
C ARG A 109 -16.90 4.08 -3.00
N ARG A 110 -17.75 3.17 -2.49
CA ARG A 110 -17.99 1.88 -3.16
C ARG A 110 -18.57 2.11 -4.55
N ILE A 111 -17.82 1.77 -5.60
CA ILE A 111 -18.32 1.76 -6.97
C ILE A 111 -19.06 0.44 -7.18
N THR A 112 -20.36 0.42 -6.88
CA THR A 112 -21.24 -0.65 -7.32
C THR A 112 -21.68 -0.38 -8.75
N ARG A 113 -21.84 -1.42 -9.58
CA ARG A 113 -22.53 -1.29 -10.88
C ARG A 113 -23.90 -0.70 -10.61
N ARG A 114 -24.08 0.61 -10.81
CA ARG A 114 -25.41 1.13 -11.16
C ARG A 114 -25.76 0.45 -12.47
N ARG A 115 -26.95 -0.15 -12.55
CA ARG A 115 -27.56 -0.53 -13.83
C ARG A 115 -27.28 0.62 -14.78
N ALA A 116 -26.54 0.36 -15.86
CA ALA A 116 -26.46 1.29 -16.96
C ALA A 116 -27.90 1.52 -17.42
N SER A 117 -28.51 2.61 -16.96
CA SER A 117 -29.65 3.20 -17.66
C SER A 117 -29.11 3.52 -19.04
N ARG A 118 -29.54 2.73 -20.01
CA ARG A 118 -29.23 2.84 -21.43
C ARG A 118 -29.08 4.30 -21.84
N CYS A 119 -27.93 4.66 -22.38
CA CYS A 119 -27.90 5.61 -23.49
C CYS A 119 -28.23 4.84 -24.76
#